data_AF-A0A0R3PZ05-F1
#
_entry.id   AF-A0A0R3PZ05-F1
#
_cell.length_a   1.000
_cell.length_b   1.000
_cell.length_c   1.000
_cell.angle_alpha   90.00
_cell.angle_beta   90.00
_cell.angle_gamma   90.00
#
_symmetry.space_group_name_H-M   'P 1'
#
loop_
_entity.id
_entity.type
_entity.pdbx_description
1 polymer ?
#
loop_
_entity_poly.entity_id
_entity_poly.type
_entity_poly.pdbx_seq_one_letter_code
_entity_poly.pdbx_strand_id
1 'polypeptide(L)'
;CSGSKRQVDECNIRCESGEVFKAIFYFFSYLLNLNSCKAKDCNNRGTCLGTKAAYVCACVLGYTGRNCEETVCDSSRDCNGRGICFGTTNSLTCLCNLGYLLCRTPF
;
A
#
# COMPACT_ATOMS: atom_id res chain seq x y z
N CYS A 1 -0.59 17.34 -32.47
CA CYS A 1 -1.35 18.59 -32.66
C CYS A 1 -2.71 18.50 -31.96
N SER A 2 -2.92 19.27 -30.89
CA SER A 2 -4.26 19.78 -30.60
C SER A 2 -4.39 21.08 -31.38
N GLY A 3 -4.86 20.98 -32.61
CA GLY A 3 -4.99 22.10 -33.54
C GLY A 3 -5.74 21.65 -34.78
N SER A 4 -6.96 22.16 -34.90
CA SER A 4 -7.91 21.86 -35.97
C SER A 4 -7.38 22.20 -37.36
N LYS A 5 -7.54 21.23 -38.27
CA LYS A 5 -7.68 21.24 -39.75
C LYS A 5 -7.15 22.43 -40.58
N ARG A 6 -6.41 22.03 -41.64
CA ARG A 6 -6.19 22.67 -42.96
C ARG A 6 -5.19 23.84 -43.03
N GLN A 7 -3.93 23.52 -43.34
CA GLN A 7 -3.27 23.92 -44.59
C GLN A 7 -1.93 23.19 -44.69
N VAL A 8 -1.70 22.58 -45.85
CA VAL A 8 -0.41 22.02 -46.25
C VAL A 8 0.45 23.21 -46.61
N ASP A 9 1.30 23.68 -45.70
CA ASP A 9 2.51 24.47 -45.95
C ASP A 9 3.27 24.59 -44.62
N GLU A 10 4.52 24.10 -44.61
CA GLU A 10 5.45 24.06 -43.48
C GLU A 10 4.88 23.48 -42.17
N CYS A 11 4.83 22.15 -42.09
CA CYS A 11 4.92 21.49 -40.79
C CYS A 11 6.35 21.70 -40.27
N ASN A 12 6.62 22.88 -39.69
CA ASN A 12 7.76 23.05 -38.83
C ASN A 12 7.44 22.22 -37.58
N ILE A 13 7.79 20.92 -37.64
CA ILE A 13 7.64 20.02 -36.52
C ILE A 13 8.58 20.55 -35.46
N ARG A 14 8.05 21.35 -34.55
CA ARG A 14 8.69 21.56 -33.25
C ARG A 14 8.54 20.23 -32.53
N CYS A 15 9.43 19.29 -32.86
CA CYS A 15 9.69 18.13 -32.04
C CYS A 15 10.20 18.71 -30.72
N GLU A 16 9.32 18.86 -29.72
CA GLU A 16 9.80 18.90 -28.35
C GLU A 16 10.55 17.59 -28.16
N SER A 17 11.88 17.68 -28.17
CA SER A 17 12.86 16.58 -28.16
C SER A 17 12.81 15.72 -26.89
N GLY A 18 11.72 15.79 -26.12
CA GLY A 18 11.47 15.08 -24.88
C GLY A 18 10.30 14.10 -24.88
N GLU A 19 9.41 14.07 -25.88
CA GLU A 19 8.25 13.14 -25.87
C GLU A 19 8.70 11.67 -26.01
N VAL A 20 9.70 11.39 -26.86
CA VAL A 20 10.31 10.06 -27.00
C VAL A 20 11.06 9.67 -25.72
N PHE A 21 11.76 10.63 -25.09
CA PHE A 21 12.50 10.39 -23.85
C PHE A 21 11.57 10.13 -22.65
N LYS A 22 10.45 10.86 -22.57
CA LYS A 22 9.36 10.59 -21.63
C LYS A 22 8.77 9.22 -21.87
N ALA A 23 8.47 8.86 -23.12
CA ALA A 23 7.90 7.55 -23.45
C ALA A 23 8.84 6.39 -23.05
N ILE A 24 10.15 6.52 -23.32
CA ILE A 24 11.16 5.54 -22.90
C ILE A 24 11.24 5.47 -21.37
N PHE A 25 11.25 6.61 -20.68
CA PHE A 25 11.28 6.66 -19.22
C PHE A 25 10.01 6.04 -18.59
N TYR A 26 8.83 6.34 -19.12
CA TYR A 26 7.57 5.73 -18.69
C TYR A 26 7.54 4.23 -18.96
N PHE A 27 8.03 3.78 -20.11
CA PHE A 27 8.09 2.36 -20.46
C PHE A 27 9.07 1.60 -19.55
N PHE A 28 10.25 2.15 -19.28
CA PHE A 28 11.20 1.59 -18.32
C PHE A 28 10.64 1.57 -16.89
N SER A 29 10.00 2.65 -16.45
CA SER A 29 9.34 2.74 -15.14
C SER A 29 8.21 1.71 -15.01
N TYR A 30 7.42 1.51 -16.07
CA TYR A 30 6.38 0.49 -16.10
C TYR A 30 6.95 -0.93 -16.04
N LEU A 31 8.01 -1.23 -16.80
CA LEU A 31 8.68 -2.52 -16.78
C LEU A 31 9.31 -2.85 -15.41
N LEU A 32 9.94 -1.87 -14.76
CA LEU A 32 10.46 -2.02 -13.39
C LEU A 32 9.33 -2.31 -12.37
N ASN A 33 8.16 -1.70 -12.55
CA ASN A 33 7.01 -1.90 -11.67
C ASN A 33 6.15 -3.14 -11.99
N LEU A 34 6.29 -3.77 -13.16
CA LEU A 34 5.51 -4.96 -13.51
C LEU A 34 5.82 -6.16 -12.60
N ASN A 35 7.07 -6.23 -12.14
CA ASN A 35 7.56 -7.28 -11.25
C ASN A 35 7.60 -6.86 -9.79
N SER A 36 7.35 -5.58 -9.47
CA SER A 36 7.23 -5.16 -8.08
C SER A 36 5.96 -5.75 -7.47
N CYS A 37 6.04 -6.06 -6.18
CA CYS A 37 4.86 -6.47 -5.44
C CYS A 37 3.99 -5.24 -5.11
N LYS A 38 2.69 -5.47 -4.92
CA LYS A 38 1.70 -4.40 -4.69
C LYS A 38 1.17 -4.49 -3.27
N ALA A 39 0.69 -3.38 -2.71
CA ALA A 39 0.06 -3.36 -1.38
C ALA A 39 -1.11 -4.35 -1.25
N LYS A 40 -1.81 -4.63 -2.36
CA LYS A 40 -2.89 -5.63 -2.41
C LYS A 40 -2.41 -7.05 -2.09
N ASP A 41 -1.16 -7.37 -2.39
CA ASP A 41 -0.57 -8.68 -2.09
C ASP A 41 -0.41 -8.87 -0.56
N CYS A 42 -0.26 -7.76 0.18
CA CYS A 42 -0.28 -7.71 1.65
C CYS A 42 -1.66 -7.32 2.22
N ASN A 43 -2.74 -7.71 1.54
CA ASN A 43 -4.13 -7.40 1.91
C ASN A 43 -4.45 -5.90 2.13
N ASN A 44 -3.65 -4.99 1.56
CA ASN A 44 -3.69 -3.55 1.87
C ASN A 44 -3.50 -3.22 3.36
N ARG A 45 -2.96 -4.17 4.14
CA ARG A 45 -2.72 -4.06 5.59
C ARG A 45 -1.23 -4.07 5.90
N GLY A 46 -0.41 -3.69 4.93
CA GLY A 46 1.03 -3.62 5.07
C GLY A 46 1.70 -2.98 3.86
N THR A 47 2.98 -2.68 4.03
CA THR A 47 3.86 -2.25 2.95
C THR A 47 4.52 -3.47 2.33
N CYS A 48 4.37 -3.63 1.01
CA CYS A 48 5.03 -4.71 0.29
C CYS A 48 6.45 -4.33 -0.10
N LEU A 49 7.42 -5.20 0.24
CA LEU A 49 8.83 -5.02 -0.06
C LEU A 49 9.31 -6.16 -0.96
N GLY A 50 9.81 -5.84 -2.15
CA GLY A 50 10.38 -6.81 -3.09
C GLY A 50 9.59 -6.98 -4.38
N THR A 51 9.61 -8.19 -4.91
CA THR A 51 9.05 -8.54 -6.22
C THR A 51 7.97 -9.59 -6.10
N LYS A 52 7.15 -9.79 -7.15
CA LYS A 52 6.14 -10.85 -7.18
C LYS A 52 6.69 -12.25 -6.91
N ALA A 53 7.95 -12.51 -7.28
CA ALA A 53 8.59 -13.81 -7.03
C ALA A 53 9.05 -13.97 -5.58
N ALA A 54 9.54 -12.90 -4.96
CA ALA A 54 10.00 -12.88 -3.59
C ALA A 54 9.67 -11.52 -2.97
N TYR A 55 8.66 -11.50 -2.11
CA TYR A 55 8.25 -10.32 -1.36
C TYR A 55 8.11 -10.63 0.13
N VAL A 56 8.22 -9.57 0.92
CA VAL A 56 7.94 -9.56 2.35
C VAL A 56 6.95 -8.45 2.63
N CYS A 57 5.92 -8.76 3.41
CA CYS A 57 4.95 -7.77 3.86
C CYS A 57 5.37 -7.21 5.22
N ALA A 58 5.62 -5.91 5.28
CA ALA A 58 5.71 -5.18 6.53
C ALA A 58 4.29 -4.78 6.98
N CYS A 59 3.67 -5.62 7.80
CA CYS A 59 2.29 -5.42 8.25
C CYS A 59 2.15 -4.20 9.16
N VAL A 60 1.00 -3.51 9.05
CA VAL A 60 0.64 -2.45 10.00
C VAL A 60 0.35 -3.05 11.37
N LEU A 61 0.50 -2.24 12.42
CA LEU A 61 0.27 -2.68 13.80
C LEU A 61 -1.11 -3.34 13.97
N GLY A 62 -1.15 -4.50 14.63
CA GLY A 62 -2.36 -5.29 14.81
C GLY A 62 -2.61 -6.37 13.74
N TYR A 63 -1.78 -6.47 12.69
CA TYR A 63 -1.86 -7.55 11.70
C TYR A 63 -0.57 -8.37 11.62
N THR A 64 -0.71 -9.63 11.25
CA THR A 64 0.36 -10.61 11.12
C THR A 64 0.02 -11.63 10.03
N GLY A 65 0.88 -12.64 9.86
CA GLY A 65 0.83 -13.57 8.73
C GLY A 65 1.72 -13.13 7.57
N ARG A 66 1.87 -13.99 6.56
CA ARG A 66 2.77 -13.74 5.42
C ARG A 66 2.31 -12.54 4.59
N ASN A 67 0.99 -12.36 4.49
CA ASN A 67 0.31 -11.38 3.67
C ASN A 67 -0.56 -10.44 4.52
N CYS A 68 -0.30 -10.32 5.83
CA CYS A 68 -1.11 -9.51 6.77
C CYS A 68 -2.60 -9.92 6.82
N GLU A 69 -2.88 -11.20 6.64
CA GLU A 69 -4.22 -11.81 6.63
C GLU A 69 -4.76 -12.06 8.04
N GLU A 70 -3.87 -12.23 9.02
CA GLU A 70 -4.23 -12.53 10.40
C GLU A 70 -4.24 -11.25 11.25
N THR A 71 -5.19 -11.15 12.17
CA THR A 71 -5.19 -10.13 13.22
C THR A 71 -4.37 -10.64 14.40
N VAL A 72 -3.47 -9.80 14.93
CA VAL A 72 -2.69 -10.11 16.14
C VAL A 72 -3.60 -10.34 17.34
N CYS A 73 -4.74 -9.65 17.38
CA CYS A 73 -5.70 -9.74 18.47
C CYS A 73 -7.11 -9.37 18.05
N ASP A 74 -8.08 -9.88 18.78
CA ASP A 74 -9.50 -9.57 18.61
C ASP A 74 -9.94 -8.58 19.68
N SER A 75 -10.34 -7.38 19.26
CA SER A 75 -10.80 -6.33 20.18
C SER A 75 -12.00 -6.75 21.03
N SER A 76 -12.84 -7.65 20.52
CA SER A 76 -14.02 -8.17 21.22
C SER A 76 -13.61 -9.08 22.38
N ARG A 77 -12.60 -9.92 22.15
CA ARG A 77 -12.11 -10.91 23.12
C ARG A 77 -11.04 -10.35 24.05
N ASP A 78 -10.04 -9.67 23.50
CA ASP A 78 -8.83 -9.25 24.22
C ASP A 78 -8.99 -7.89 24.91
N CYS A 79 -9.85 -7.02 24.35
CA CYS A 79 -10.21 -5.72 24.93
C CYS A 79 -11.68 -5.64 25.38
N ASN A 80 -12.34 -6.79 25.59
CA ASN A 80 -13.75 -6.92 26.03
C ASN A 80 -14.76 -6.15 25.17
N GLY A 81 -14.43 -5.86 23.91
CA GLY A 81 -15.24 -4.99 23.03
C GLY A 81 -15.30 -3.52 23.47
N ARG A 82 -14.49 -3.12 24.45
CA ARG A 82 -14.47 -1.77 25.07
C ARG A 82 -13.26 -0.95 24.65
N GLY A 83 -12.46 -1.45 23.72
CA GLY A 83 -11.30 -0.76 23.19
C GLY A 83 -10.86 -1.34 21.86
N ILE A 84 -9.89 -0.68 21.25
CA ILE A 84 -9.21 -1.13 20.04
C ILE A 84 -7.94 -1.85 20.45
N CYS A 85 -7.77 -3.07 19.95
CA CYS A 85 -6.57 -3.86 20.16
C CYS A 85 -5.53 -3.60 19.06
N PHE A 86 -4.27 -3.41 19.45
CA PHE A 86 -3.14 -3.38 18.53
C PHE A 86 -1.88 -3.88 19.24
N GLY A 87 -0.91 -4.31 18.45
CA GLY A 87 0.37 -4.77 18.97
C GLY A 87 1.02 -5.82 18.10
N THR A 88 1.90 -6.58 18.73
CA THR A 88 2.54 -7.77 18.16
C THR A 88 2.06 -9.01 18.90
N THR A 89 2.36 -10.19 18.37
CA THR A 89 2.04 -11.49 18.99
C THR A 89 2.53 -11.60 20.44
N ASN A 90 3.58 -10.87 20.82
CA ASN A 90 4.17 -10.88 22.16
C ASN A 90 3.80 -9.66 23.03
N SER A 91 3.28 -8.59 22.43
CA SER A 91 2.99 -7.35 23.13
C SER A 91 1.66 -6.79 22.63
N LEU A 92 0.59 -7.13 23.35
CA LEU A 92 -0.76 -6.67 23.11
C LEU A 92 -1.07 -5.43 23.94
N THR A 93 -1.62 -4.40 23.28
CA THR A 93 -2.06 -3.14 23.90
C THR A 93 -3.51 -2.86 23.53
N CYS A 94 -4.32 -2.48 24.52
CA CYS A 94 -5.69 -2.04 24.31
C CYS A 94 -5.80 -0.53 24.51
N LEU A 95 -6.30 0.19 23.51
CA LEU A 95 -6.74 1.58 23.66
C LEU A 95 -8.23 1.59 24.00
N CYS A 96 -8.55 1.91 25.24
CA CYS A 96 -9.93 1.92 25.70
C CYS A 96 -10.72 3.08 25.08
N ASN A 97 -11.98 2.81 24.74
CA ASN A 97 -12.91 3.85 24.31
C ASN A 97 -13.16 4.83 25.46
N LEU A 98 -13.50 6.08 25.12
CA LEU A 98 -13.85 7.12 26.09
C LEU A 98 -14.89 6.60 27.11
N GLY A 99 -14.59 6.80 28.40
CA GLY A 99 -15.42 6.31 29.51
C GLY A 99 -14.98 4.96 30.11
N TYR A 100 -14.01 4.27 29.51
CA TYR A 100 -13.44 3.04 30.06
C TYR A 100 -11.99 3.24 30.52
N LEU A 101 -11.76 3.12 31.83
CA LEU A 101 -10.42 3.16 32.46
C LEU A 101 -9.71 1.80 32.41
N LEU A 102 -10.46 0.70 32.34
CA LEU A 102 -9.96 -0.67 32.23
C LEU A 102 -10.77 -1.42 31.16
N CYS A 103 -10.12 -1.78 30.06
CA CYS A 103 -10.70 -2.59 28.98
C CYS A 103 -9.89 -3.84 28.65
N ARG A 104 -8.65 -3.94 29.14
CA ARG A 104 -7.78 -5.11 28.97
C ARG A 104 -8.26 -6.24 29.89
N THR A 105 -8.27 -7.48 29.39
CA THR A 105 -8.48 -8.64 30.25
C THR A 105 -7.30 -8.81 31.21
N PRO A 106 -7.53 -8.95 32.53
CA PRO A 106 -6.52 -9.54 33.39
C PRO A 106 -6.47 -11.02 33.00
N PHE A 107 -5.30 -11.48 32.55
CA PHE A 107 -5.04 -12.93 32.50
C PHE A 107 -5.11 -13.49 33.92
#